data_AF-A0A7T7UZ86-F1
#
_entry.id   AF-A0A7T7UZ86-F1
#
_cell.length_a   1.000
_cell.length_b   1.000
_cell.length_c   1.000
_cell.angle_alpha   90.00
_cell.angle_beta   90.00
_cell.angle_gamma   90.00
#
_symmetry.space_group_name_H-M   'P 1'
#
loop_
_entity.id
_entity.type
_entity.pdbx_description
1 polymer ?
#
loop_
_entity_poly.entity_id
_entity_poly.type
_entity_poly.pdbx_seq_one_letter_code
_entity_poly.pdbx_strand_id
1 'polypeptide(L)'
;MTNNPYLTFKNDELTKSKILAKELNISETDFINIQFWFDLLLLKHEEATSNHEEQLITEKELEAKFNELISSEIERKSYKYILPKLLNYNNEFNGAFLRSLYVASLGFLLRENLIPKLVNDKKLVYSQEDFFNVTIYLKDNYFVSPNSNFLEDILKIENGRGILKQATTKFKFETLKNILHIIYQQTYHHDIICFKKILKSVSETDSELISYPKNFQVENKQGCYKIINDILNLDFSKDNWNDFKIKIQLINFLDTARGANPNSSWNNKFQELSAIIDNKMLLQIVHTVLKNENGKIYAFDYGTQWSDDTAKRFLKSAQWIKDTLE
;
A
#
# COMPACT_ATOMS: atom_id res chain seq x y z
N MET A 1 -16.83 4.15 -30.53
CA MET A 1 -15.43 4.51 -30.23
C MET A 1 -14.90 3.45 -29.32
N THR A 2 -14.00 2.60 -29.80
CA THR A 2 -13.31 1.63 -28.94
C THR A 2 -12.42 2.42 -27.98
N ASN A 3 -12.69 2.32 -26.68
CA ASN A 3 -11.83 2.88 -25.63
C ASN A 3 -10.42 2.28 -25.82
N ASN A 4 -9.41 3.09 -26.16
CA ASN A 4 -8.01 2.66 -26.15
C ASN A 4 -7.47 2.89 -24.71
N PRO A 5 -7.27 1.84 -23.89
CA PRO A 5 -6.83 2.00 -22.50
C PRO A 5 -5.47 2.68 -22.38
N TYR A 6 -4.57 2.49 -23.35
CA TYR A 6 -3.25 3.14 -23.36
C TYR A 6 -3.37 4.64 -23.57
N LEU A 7 -4.25 5.08 -24.48
CA LEU A 7 -4.48 6.51 -24.70
C LEU A 7 -5.18 7.16 -23.50
N THR A 8 -6.15 6.46 -22.89
CA THR A 8 -6.81 6.92 -21.66
C THR A 8 -5.80 7.07 -20.52
N PHE A 9 -5.02 6.02 -20.24
CA PHE A 9 -3.96 6.05 -19.23
C PHE A 9 -2.98 7.20 -19.49
N LYS A 10 -2.47 7.33 -20.72
CA LYS A 10 -1.50 8.36 -21.09
C LYS A 10 -2.02 9.78 -20.79
N ASN A 11 -3.27 10.07 -21.15
CA ASN A 11 -3.85 11.40 -20.95
C ASN A 11 -4.10 11.72 -19.47
N ASP A 12 -4.61 10.75 -18.71
CA ASP A 12 -4.88 10.90 -17.28
C ASP A 12 -3.56 11.00 -16.48
N GLU A 13 -2.57 10.18 -16.82
CA GLU A 13 -1.22 10.22 -16.26
C GLU A 13 -0.52 11.55 -16.55
N LEU A 14 -0.60 12.04 -17.80
CA LEU A 14 -0.01 13.34 -18.17
C LEU A 14 -0.64 14.50 -17.37
N THR A 15 -1.94 14.44 -17.12
CA THR A 15 -2.65 15.46 -16.35
C THR A 15 -2.19 15.45 -14.88
N LYS A 16 -2.16 14.28 -14.25
CA LYS A 16 -1.66 14.13 -12.87
C LYS A 16 -0.18 14.51 -12.74
N SER A 17 0.63 14.13 -13.72
CA SER A 17 2.08 14.34 -13.68
C SER A 17 2.47 15.80 -13.89
N LYS A 18 1.73 16.57 -14.70
CA LYS A 18 1.91 18.04 -14.79
C LYS A 18 1.68 18.73 -13.44
N ILE A 19 0.66 18.31 -12.69
CA ILE A 19 0.39 18.84 -11.35
C ILE A 19 1.56 18.50 -10.43
N LEU A 20 1.96 17.23 -10.37
CA LEU A 20 3.08 16.80 -9.53
C LEU A 20 4.39 17.53 -9.87
N ALA A 21 4.73 17.66 -11.16
CA ALA A 21 5.93 18.34 -11.61
C ALA A 21 5.98 19.80 -11.16
N LYS A 22 4.83 20.49 -11.25
CA LYS A 22 4.69 21.87 -10.74
C LYS A 22 4.92 21.93 -9.23
N GLU A 23 4.26 21.09 -8.45
CA GLU A 23 4.39 21.07 -7.00
C GLU A 23 5.82 20.70 -6.52
N LEU A 24 6.52 19.87 -7.29
CA LEU A 24 7.90 19.47 -7.01
C LEU A 24 8.96 20.45 -7.58
N ASN A 25 8.53 21.53 -8.24
CA ASN A 25 9.39 22.52 -8.91
C ASN A 25 10.36 21.89 -9.94
N ILE A 26 9.83 20.98 -10.77
CA ILE A 26 10.57 20.39 -11.89
C ILE A 26 10.65 21.41 -13.03
N SER A 27 11.83 21.55 -13.63
CA SER A 27 12.01 22.43 -14.79
C SER A 27 11.20 21.91 -15.98
N GLU A 28 10.78 22.80 -16.88
CA GLU A 28 10.06 22.39 -18.09
C GLU A 28 10.91 21.43 -18.95
N THR A 29 12.21 21.70 -19.06
CA THR A 29 13.17 20.83 -19.76
C THR A 29 13.23 19.43 -19.15
N ASP A 30 13.40 19.32 -17.82
CA ASP A 30 13.46 18.03 -17.15
C ASP A 30 12.13 17.28 -17.28
N PHE A 31 11.01 17.99 -17.14
CA PHE A 31 9.67 17.41 -17.32
C PHE A 31 9.51 16.80 -18.71
N ILE A 32 9.90 17.52 -19.75
CA ILE A 32 9.82 17.06 -21.15
C ILE A 32 10.70 15.83 -21.37
N ASN A 33 11.96 15.86 -20.93
CA ASN A 33 12.91 14.74 -21.09
C ASN A 33 12.41 13.48 -20.36
N ILE A 34 11.91 13.64 -19.14
CA ILE A 34 11.33 12.55 -18.36
C ILE A 34 10.07 12.01 -19.04
N GLN A 35 9.18 12.88 -19.52
CA GLN A 35 7.96 12.45 -20.20
C GLN A 35 8.26 11.68 -21.49
N PHE A 36 9.28 12.07 -22.26
CA PHE A 36 9.69 11.33 -23.45
C PHE A 36 10.10 9.89 -23.12
N TRP A 37 10.85 9.68 -22.03
CA TRP A 37 11.23 8.33 -21.62
C TRP A 37 10.01 7.49 -21.19
N PHE A 38 9.07 8.07 -20.44
CA PHE A 38 7.84 7.38 -20.03
C PHE A 38 6.89 7.10 -21.20
N ASP A 39 6.83 7.99 -22.20
CA ASP A 39 6.09 7.76 -23.44
C ASP A 39 6.69 6.59 -24.24
N LEU A 40 8.03 6.50 -24.30
CA LEU A 40 8.72 5.37 -24.92
C LEU A 40 8.47 4.07 -24.15
N LEU A 41 8.53 4.09 -22.81
CA LEU A 41 8.23 2.94 -21.98
C LEU A 41 6.80 2.42 -22.23
N LEU A 42 5.82 3.32 -22.29
CA LEU A 42 4.41 2.97 -22.55
C LEU A 42 4.23 2.37 -23.95
N LEU A 43 4.86 2.98 -24.97
CA LEU A 43 4.83 2.49 -26.34
C LEU A 43 5.43 1.07 -26.42
N LYS A 44 6.58 0.84 -25.80
CA LYS A 44 7.20 -0.49 -25.76
C LYS A 44 6.36 -1.53 -25.01
N HIS A 45 5.61 -1.11 -24.00
CA HIS A 45 4.65 -1.99 -23.33
C HIS A 45 3.42 -2.32 -24.22
N GLU A 46 2.96 -1.37 -25.03
CA GLU A 46 1.88 -1.56 -26.02
C GLU A 46 2.31 -2.53 -27.14
N GLU A 47 3.51 -2.33 -27.68
CA GLU A 47 4.08 -3.11 -28.79
C GLU A 47 4.65 -4.47 -28.36
N ALA A 48 4.73 -4.76 -27.06
CA ALA A 48 5.39 -5.96 -26.55
C ALA A 48 4.78 -7.25 -27.08
N THR A 49 5.61 -8.04 -27.77
CA THR A 49 5.31 -9.37 -28.30
C THR A 49 5.58 -10.45 -27.25
N SER A 50 5.21 -11.71 -27.52
CA SER A 50 5.59 -12.86 -26.67
C SER A 50 7.02 -13.37 -26.91
N ASN A 51 7.80 -12.71 -27.78
CA ASN A 51 9.18 -13.12 -28.08
C ASN A 51 10.12 -12.68 -26.97
N HIS A 52 10.74 -13.64 -26.29
CA HIS A 52 11.63 -13.40 -25.16
C HIS A 52 12.90 -12.62 -25.56
N GLU A 53 13.49 -12.88 -26.72
CA GLU A 53 14.71 -12.16 -27.15
C GLU A 53 14.43 -10.70 -27.44
N GLU A 54 13.31 -10.40 -28.12
CA GLU A 54 12.86 -9.02 -28.38
C GLU A 54 12.56 -8.27 -27.08
N GLN A 55 11.94 -8.94 -26.11
CA GLN A 55 11.68 -8.35 -24.79
C GLN A 55 12.99 -8.02 -24.05
N LEU A 56 13.99 -8.91 -24.08
CA LEU A 56 15.30 -8.66 -23.46
C LEU A 56 16.08 -7.53 -24.13
N ILE A 57 16.00 -7.41 -25.46
CA ILE A 57 16.62 -6.30 -26.20
C ILE A 57 15.95 -4.99 -25.78
N THR A 58 14.61 -4.96 -25.78
CA THR A 58 13.82 -3.79 -25.38
C THR A 58 14.11 -3.36 -23.94
N GLU A 59 14.20 -4.32 -23.02
CA GLU A 59 14.57 -4.08 -21.62
C GLU A 59 15.93 -3.35 -21.51
N LYS A 60 16.97 -3.89 -22.15
CA LYS A 60 18.32 -3.31 -22.12
C LYS A 60 18.38 -1.92 -22.76
N GLU A 61 17.66 -1.73 -23.87
CA GLU A 61 17.57 -0.42 -24.54
C GLU A 61 16.92 0.64 -23.65
N LEU A 62 15.80 0.29 -23.00
CA LEU A 62 15.09 1.18 -22.07
C LEU A 62 15.94 1.50 -20.84
N GLU A 63 16.64 0.51 -20.29
CA GLU A 63 17.55 0.70 -19.16
C GLU A 63 18.72 1.63 -19.53
N ALA A 64 19.34 1.43 -20.69
CA ALA A 64 20.42 2.27 -21.18
C ALA A 64 19.96 3.73 -21.34
N LYS A 65 18.80 3.95 -21.98
CA LYS A 65 18.20 5.28 -22.13
C LYS A 65 17.82 5.92 -20.80
N PHE A 66 17.30 5.14 -19.85
CA PHE A 66 17.00 5.65 -18.52
C PHE A 66 18.28 6.13 -17.81
N ASN A 67 19.35 5.33 -17.91
CA ASN A 67 20.63 5.66 -17.31
C ASN A 67 21.25 6.92 -17.92
N GLU A 68 21.15 7.08 -19.24
CA GLU A 68 21.55 8.32 -19.94
C GLU A 68 20.76 9.52 -19.42
N LEU A 69 19.42 9.43 -19.44
CA LEU A 69 18.50 10.46 -18.93
C LEU A 69 18.93 10.96 -17.55
N ILE A 70 19.05 10.06 -16.57
CA ILE A 70 19.38 10.47 -15.19
C ILE A 70 20.85 10.91 -15.06
N SER A 71 21.77 10.45 -15.91
CA SER A 71 23.19 10.79 -15.77
C SER A 71 23.56 12.16 -16.34
N SER A 72 22.84 12.63 -17.37
CA SER A 72 23.28 13.81 -18.14
C SER A 72 22.16 14.73 -18.63
N GLU A 73 20.91 14.28 -18.69
CA GLU A 73 19.84 15.05 -19.37
C GLU A 73 18.92 15.82 -18.42
N ILE A 74 18.97 15.52 -17.11
CA ILE A 74 18.13 16.14 -16.10
C ILE A 74 18.90 16.46 -14.83
N GLU A 75 18.35 17.35 -14.01
CA GLU A 75 18.89 17.63 -12.70
C GLU A 75 18.55 16.52 -11.70
N ARG A 76 19.48 16.24 -10.77
CA ARG A 76 19.27 15.24 -9.70
C ARG A 76 18.01 15.49 -8.87
N LYS A 77 17.64 16.76 -8.66
CA LYS A 77 16.43 17.12 -7.90
C LYS A 77 15.16 16.54 -8.52
N SER A 78 15.17 16.27 -9.83
CA SER A 78 14.03 15.75 -10.58
C SER A 78 13.80 14.24 -10.38
N TYR A 79 14.71 13.54 -9.71
CA TYR A 79 14.53 12.12 -9.38
C TYR A 79 13.34 11.91 -8.44
N LYS A 80 12.99 12.92 -7.63
CA LYS A 80 11.82 12.86 -6.73
C LYS A 80 10.48 12.85 -7.48
N TYR A 81 10.50 13.28 -8.75
CA TYR A 81 9.38 13.18 -9.68
C TYR A 81 9.39 11.85 -10.47
N ILE A 82 10.56 11.31 -10.79
CA ILE A 82 10.68 10.03 -11.53
C ILE A 82 10.17 8.85 -10.70
N LEU A 83 10.62 8.74 -9.45
CA LEU A 83 10.30 7.58 -8.60
C LEU A 83 8.79 7.31 -8.48
N PRO A 84 7.92 8.28 -8.14
CA PRO A 84 6.48 8.03 -8.09
C PRO A 84 5.89 7.65 -9.45
N LYS A 85 6.39 8.20 -10.56
CA LYS A 85 5.95 7.76 -11.90
C LYS A 85 6.33 6.30 -12.16
N LEU A 86 7.54 5.87 -11.81
CA LEU A 86 7.93 4.45 -11.93
C LEU A 86 7.01 3.53 -11.12
N LEU A 87 6.63 3.94 -9.89
CA LEU A 87 5.69 3.16 -9.06
C LEU A 87 4.31 3.05 -9.72
N ASN A 88 3.78 4.15 -10.25
CA ASN A 88 2.48 4.17 -10.94
C ASN A 88 2.50 3.29 -12.20
N TYR A 89 3.53 3.43 -13.04
CA TYR A 89 3.67 2.59 -14.24
C TYR A 89 3.84 1.11 -13.88
N ASN A 90 4.62 0.78 -12.84
CA ASN A 90 4.76 -0.60 -12.38
C ASN A 90 3.42 -1.17 -11.88
N ASN A 91 2.63 -0.38 -11.15
CA ASN A 91 1.29 -0.77 -10.73
C ASN A 91 0.38 -1.08 -11.93
N GLU A 92 0.35 -0.20 -12.93
CA GLU A 92 -0.50 -0.33 -14.11
C GLU A 92 -0.06 -1.45 -15.06
N PHE A 93 1.25 -1.68 -15.21
CA PHE A 93 1.80 -2.78 -16.03
C PHE A 93 1.55 -4.16 -15.41
N ASN A 94 1.44 -4.22 -14.07
CA ASN A 94 1.02 -5.41 -13.35
C ASN A 94 -0.51 -5.45 -13.12
N GLY A 95 -1.23 -4.44 -13.58
CA GLY A 95 -2.68 -4.32 -13.47
C GLY A 95 -3.40 -4.88 -14.70
N ALA A 96 -4.73 -4.96 -14.61
CA ALA A 96 -5.56 -5.47 -15.70
C ALA A 96 -6.09 -4.37 -16.65
N PHE A 97 -5.78 -3.09 -16.39
CA PHE A 97 -6.37 -1.96 -17.12
C PHE A 97 -5.82 -1.83 -18.55
N LEU A 98 -4.50 -1.85 -18.73
CA LEU A 98 -3.85 -1.66 -20.03
C LEU A 98 -3.98 -2.89 -20.94
N ARG A 99 -3.54 -4.05 -20.44
CA ARG A 99 -3.63 -5.33 -21.13
C ARG A 99 -3.70 -6.47 -20.12
N SER A 100 -4.31 -7.59 -20.52
CA SER A 100 -4.45 -8.78 -19.67
C SER A 100 -3.17 -9.61 -19.56
N LEU A 101 -2.33 -9.60 -20.60
CA LEU A 101 -1.08 -10.36 -20.65
C LEU A 101 0.07 -9.54 -20.07
N TYR A 102 0.65 -10.04 -18.97
CA TYR A 102 1.81 -9.45 -18.32
C TYR A 102 3.07 -9.50 -19.21
N VAL A 103 3.83 -8.40 -19.22
CA VAL A 103 5.12 -8.29 -19.95
C VAL A 103 6.27 -8.42 -18.95
N ALA A 104 6.79 -9.64 -18.82
CA ALA A 104 7.72 -10.00 -17.76
C ALA A 104 8.99 -9.16 -17.71
N SER A 105 9.64 -8.92 -18.84
CA SER A 105 10.89 -8.14 -18.91
C SER A 105 10.69 -6.67 -18.51
N LEU A 106 9.56 -6.04 -18.89
CA LEU A 106 9.30 -4.66 -18.50
C LEU A 106 8.95 -4.54 -17.01
N GLY A 107 8.20 -5.50 -16.47
CA GLY A 107 7.98 -5.56 -15.02
C GLY A 107 9.29 -5.80 -14.25
N PHE A 108 10.18 -6.65 -14.76
CA PHE A 108 11.51 -6.87 -14.20
C PHE A 108 12.36 -5.59 -14.22
N LEU A 109 12.42 -4.89 -15.36
CA LEU A 109 13.13 -3.61 -15.50
C LEU A 109 12.71 -2.62 -14.40
N LEU A 110 11.40 -2.42 -14.24
CA LEU A 110 10.89 -1.48 -13.24
C LEU A 110 11.19 -1.96 -11.82
N ARG A 111 10.82 -3.19 -11.49
CA ARG A 111 10.82 -3.72 -10.13
C ARG A 111 12.21 -4.04 -9.58
N GLU A 112 13.09 -4.61 -10.41
CA GLU A 112 14.38 -5.13 -9.97
C GLU A 112 15.54 -4.17 -10.29
N ASN A 113 15.40 -3.29 -11.30
CA ASN A 113 16.46 -2.35 -11.68
C ASN A 113 16.13 -0.89 -11.30
N LEU A 114 15.09 -0.31 -11.90
CA LEU A 114 14.89 1.15 -11.86
C LEU A 114 14.35 1.66 -10.52
N ILE A 115 13.29 1.02 -9.97
CA ILE A 115 12.70 1.42 -8.69
C ILE A 115 13.71 1.25 -7.54
N PRO A 116 14.37 0.08 -7.35
CA PRO A 116 15.32 -0.10 -6.27
C PRO A 116 16.48 0.90 -6.32
N LYS A 117 16.95 1.25 -7.53
CA LYS A 117 18.02 2.25 -7.72
C LYS A 117 17.66 3.61 -7.12
N LEU A 118 16.43 4.08 -7.30
CA LEU A 118 15.98 5.37 -6.75
C LEU A 118 15.50 5.27 -5.30
N VAL A 119 14.82 4.19 -4.92
CA VAL A 119 14.37 3.97 -3.53
C VAL A 119 15.57 3.96 -2.58
N ASN A 120 16.67 3.30 -2.97
CA ASN A 120 17.90 3.17 -2.19
C ASN A 120 18.85 4.37 -2.32
N ASP A 121 18.54 5.36 -3.19
CA ASP A 121 19.33 6.59 -3.29
C ASP A 121 19.11 7.47 -2.05
N LYS A 122 20.08 7.43 -1.12
CA LYS A 122 20.05 8.25 0.10
C LYS A 122 20.17 9.75 -0.14
N LYS A 123 20.62 10.18 -1.32
CA LYS A 123 20.68 11.61 -1.68
C LYS A 123 19.33 12.13 -2.20
N LEU A 124 18.39 11.24 -2.48
CA LEU A 124 17.02 11.61 -2.82
C LEU A 124 16.27 11.97 -1.54
N VAL A 125 16.12 13.27 -1.28
CA VAL A 125 15.46 13.81 -0.09
C VAL A 125 14.06 14.31 -0.46
N TYR A 126 13.08 13.96 0.36
CA TYR A 126 11.72 14.49 0.28
C TYR A 126 11.46 15.36 1.51
N SER A 127 10.92 16.57 1.31
CA SER A 127 10.24 17.27 2.39
C SER A 127 8.88 16.62 2.68
N GLN A 128 8.21 17.05 3.76
CA GLN A 128 6.84 16.63 4.04
C GLN A 128 5.87 17.05 2.91
N GLU A 129 6.06 18.24 2.32
CA GLU A 129 5.28 18.77 1.21
C GLU A 129 5.52 17.96 -0.06
N ASP A 130 6.79 17.67 -0.38
CA ASP A 130 7.14 16.85 -1.54
C ASP A 130 6.45 15.49 -1.45
N PHE A 131 6.55 14.81 -0.29
CA PHE A 131 5.98 13.49 -0.13
C PHE A 131 4.45 13.50 -0.09
N PHE A 132 3.84 14.52 0.51
CA PHE A 132 2.40 14.73 0.44
C PHE A 132 1.92 14.82 -1.02
N ASN A 133 2.57 15.65 -1.84
CA ASN A 133 2.23 15.79 -3.27
C ASN A 133 2.47 14.49 -4.05
N VAL A 134 3.52 13.74 -3.72
CA VAL A 134 3.71 12.37 -4.24
C VAL A 134 2.52 11.48 -3.90
N THR A 135 2.04 11.48 -2.66
CA THR A 135 0.88 10.65 -2.31
C THR A 135 -0.42 11.11 -2.98
N ILE A 136 -0.58 12.41 -3.27
CA ILE A 136 -1.70 12.90 -4.10
C ILE A 136 -1.65 12.29 -5.50
N TYR A 137 -0.46 12.27 -6.12
CA TYR A 137 -0.28 11.70 -7.45
C TYR A 137 -0.61 10.20 -7.49
N LEU A 138 -0.25 9.45 -6.45
CA LEU A 138 -0.39 7.99 -6.38
C LEU A 138 -1.74 7.48 -5.85
N LYS A 139 -2.60 8.35 -5.29
CA LYS A 139 -3.78 7.89 -4.55
C LYS A 139 -4.88 7.27 -5.42
N ASP A 140 -5.04 7.75 -6.66
CA ASP A 140 -6.17 7.37 -7.53
C ASP A 140 -5.69 6.42 -8.62
N ASN A 141 -6.11 5.15 -8.57
CA ASN A 141 -5.64 4.08 -9.46
C ASN A 141 -6.80 3.40 -10.16
N TYR A 142 -6.62 2.92 -11.40
CA TYR A 142 -7.63 2.10 -12.06
C TYR A 142 -7.73 0.72 -11.41
N PHE A 143 -6.60 0.22 -10.94
CA PHE A 143 -6.46 -1.05 -10.24
C PHE A 143 -5.20 -1.03 -9.38
N VAL A 144 -5.27 -1.47 -8.14
CA VAL A 144 -4.07 -1.66 -7.30
C VAL A 144 -3.59 -3.10 -7.45
N SER A 145 -2.48 -3.28 -8.17
CA SER A 145 -1.98 -4.60 -8.51
C SER A 145 -1.34 -5.31 -7.31
N PRO A 146 -1.73 -6.57 -7.01
CA PRO A 146 -1.11 -7.36 -5.94
C PRO A 146 0.35 -7.74 -6.25
N ASN A 147 0.78 -7.64 -7.51
CA ASN A 147 2.13 -8.06 -7.94
C ASN A 147 3.15 -6.92 -8.02
N SER A 148 2.69 -5.69 -7.83
CA SER A 148 3.49 -4.47 -8.04
C SER A 148 4.30 -4.01 -6.82
N ASN A 149 4.02 -4.54 -5.62
CA ASN A 149 4.52 -4.00 -4.34
C ASN A 149 4.21 -2.50 -4.13
N PHE A 150 3.15 -1.98 -4.75
CA PHE A 150 2.89 -0.54 -4.82
C PHE A 150 2.83 0.13 -3.45
N LEU A 151 2.02 -0.41 -2.53
CA LEU A 151 1.92 0.11 -1.15
C LEU A 151 3.21 -0.10 -0.36
N GLU A 152 3.86 -1.25 -0.52
CA GLU A 152 5.11 -1.57 0.16
C GLU A 152 6.21 -0.60 -0.22
N ASP A 153 6.32 -0.25 -1.49
CA ASP A 153 7.35 0.65 -2.00
C ASP A 153 7.09 2.11 -1.60
N ILE A 154 5.83 2.57 -1.58
CA ILE A 154 5.45 3.86 -0.98
C ILE A 154 5.89 3.92 0.49
N LEU A 155 5.59 2.87 1.27
CA LEU A 155 5.99 2.80 2.67
C LEU A 155 7.50 2.62 2.85
N LYS A 156 8.23 2.00 1.91
CA LYS A 156 9.71 1.94 1.95
C LYS A 156 10.32 3.32 1.72
N ILE A 157 9.78 4.11 0.79
CA ILE A 157 10.23 5.49 0.56
C ILE A 157 10.12 6.29 1.84
N GLU A 158 8.97 6.20 2.50
CA GLU A 158 8.75 6.84 3.79
C GLU A 158 9.73 6.31 4.85
N ASN A 159 9.70 5.01 5.15
CA ASN A 159 10.48 4.46 6.25
C ASN A 159 11.98 4.66 6.10
N GLY A 160 12.51 4.61 4.87
CA GLY A 160 13.92 4.85 4.59
C GLY A 160 14.38 6.28 4.84
N ARG A 161 13.45 7.24 4.92
CA ARG A 161 13.70 8.68 5.03
C ARG A 161 13.12 9.31 6.31
N GLY A 162 12.17 8.63 6.97
CA GLY A 162 11.51 9.09 8.18
C GLY A 162 10.78 10.42 7.98
N ILE A 163 10.11 10.60 6.83
CA ILE A 163 9.44 11.84 6.43
C ILE A 163 8.27 12.11 7.37
N LEU A 164 7.44 11.09 7.67
CA LEU A 164 6.29 11.24 8.57
C LEU A 164 6.69 11.47 10.04
N LYS A 165 7.89 11.07 10.44
CA LYS A 165 8.42 11.36 11.79
C LYS A 165 8.78 12.84 11.96
N GLN A 166 9.14 13.50 10.87
CA GLN A 166 9.55 14.91 10.85
C GLN A 166 8.41 15.83 10.40
N ALA A 167 7.34 15.26 9.82
CA ALA A 167 6.19 16.00 9.36
C ALA A 167 5.36 16.57 10.52
N THR A 168 4.75 17.72 10.26
CA THR A 168 3.68 18.26 11.12
C THR A 168 2.48 17.31 11.15
N THR A 169 1.68 17.37 12.22
CA THR A 169 0.46 16.54 12.36
C THR A 169 -0.47 16.66 11.15
N LYS A 170 -0.61 17.85 10.57
CA LYS A 170 -1.42 18.09 9.37
C LYS A 170 -0.91 17.31 8.16
N PHE A 171 0.37 17.47 7.81
CA PHE A 171 0.94 16.77 6.65
C PHE A 171 0.98 15.26 6.87
N LYS A 172 1.26 14.81 8.09
CA LYS A 172 1.21 13.40 8.45
C LYS A 172 -0.20 12.82 8.25
N PHE A 173 -1.23 13.51 8.72
CA PHE A 173 -2.63 13.10 8.57
C PHE A 173 -3.02 12.96 7.09
N GLU A 174 -2.84 14.02 6.31
CA GLU A 174 -3.25 14.03 4.90
C GLU A 174 -2.45 13.03 4.04
N THR A 175 -1.15 12.87 4.30
CA THR A 175 -0.32 11.88 3.61
C THR A 175 -0.80 10.46 3.90
N LEU A 176 -1.03 10.11 5.17
CA LEU A 176 -1.53 8.78 5.53
C LEU A 176 -2.95 8.54 5.02
N LYS A 177 -3.79 9.58 4.95
CA LYS A 177 -5.12 9.50 4.35
C LYS A 177 -5.06 9.14 2.86
N ASN A 178 -4.15 9.74 2.11
CA ASN A 178 -3.91 9.36 0.70
C ASN A 178 -3.45 7.90 0.57
N ILE A 179 -2.54 7.43 1.43
CA ILE A 179 -2.08 6.04 1.41
C ILE A 179 -3.21 5.07 1.80
N LEU A 180 -4.03 5.42 2.79
CA LEU A 180 -5.23 4.65 3.16
C LEU A 180 -6.25 4.61 2.02
N HIS A 181 -6.33 5.64 1.17
CA HIS A 181 -7.19 5.61 -0.01
C HIS A 181 -6.75 4.55 -1.02
N ILE A 182 -5.45 4.32 -1.19
CA ILE A 182 -4.94 3.23 -2.03
C ILE A 182 -5.35 1.86 -1.45
N ILE A 183 -5.29 1.70 -0.12
CA ILE A 183 -5.82 0.49 0.55
C ILE A 183 -7.32 0.36 0.29
N TYR A 184 -8.10 1.44 0.41
CA TYR A 184 -9.54 1.43 0.12
C TYR A 184 -9.86 0.89 -1.28
N GLN A 185 -9.06 1.23 -2.29
CA GLN A 185 -9.24 0.84 -3.70
C GLN A 185 -8.80 -0.61 -4.03
N GLN A 186 -8.14 -1.34 -3.11
CA GLN A 186 -7.70 -2.69 -3.43
C GLN A 186 -8.92 -3.60 -3.62
N THR A 187 -8.98 -4.27 -4.77
CA THR A 187 -10.05 -5.22 -5.07
C THR A 187 -10.00 -6.45 -4.16
N TYR A 188 -8.80 -6.79 -3.68
CA TYR A 188 -8.57 -7.88 -2.74
C TYR A 188 -7.32 -7.65 -1.88
N HIS A 189 -7.41 -8.00 -0.60
CA HIS A 189 -6.32 -7.89 0.37
C HIS A 189 -5.81 -9.27 0.78
N HIS A 190 -4.59 -9.62 0.35
CA HIS A 190 -3.91 -10.84 0.78
C HIS A 190 -3.49 -10.80 2.26
N ASP A 191 -3.14 -9.61 2.75
CA ASP A 191 -2.76 -9.35 4.13
C ASP A 191 -3.08 -7.89 4.52
N ILE A 192 -2.74 -7.56 5.77
CA ILE A 192 -2.93 -6.23 6.36
C ILE A 192 -1.59 -5.61 6.81
N ILE A 193 -0.45 -6.05 6.26
CA ILE A 193 0.89 -5.63 6.70
C ILE A 193 1.07 -4.13 6.51
N CYS A 194 0.70 -3.59 5.35
CA CYS A 194 0.79 -2.16 5.06
C CYS A 194 -0.14 -1.34 5.98
N PHE A 195 -1.36 -1.81 6.22
CA PHE A 195 -2.28 -1.19 7.19
C PHE A 195 -1.71 -1.16 8.61
N LYS A 196 -1.15 -2.28 9.10
CA LYS A 196 -0.50 -2.35 10.43
C LYS A 196 0.70 -1.40 10.54
N LYS A 197 1.48 -1.23 9.46
CA LYS A 197 2.59 -0.26 9.42
C LYS A 197 2.08 1.18 9.54
N ILE A 198 0.97 1.51 8.86
CA ILE A 198 0.32 2.82 8.99
C ILE A 198 -0.13 3.07 10.43
N LEU A 199 -0.88 2.14 11.02
CA LEU A 199 -1.33 2.28 12.41
C LEU A 199 -0.18 2.46 13.40
N LYS A 200 0.93 1.72 13.22
CA LYS A 200 2.13 1.84 14.05
C LYS A 200 2.84 3.20 13.93
N SER A 201 2.60 3.95 12.84
CA SER A 201 3.22 5.27 12.63
C SER A 201 2.54 6.41 13.40
N VAL A 202 1.33 6.18 13.91
CA VAL A 202 0.54 7.15 14.68
C VAL A 202 1.14 7.35 16.08
N SER A 203 1.19 8.60 16.54
CA SER A 203 1.62 8.99 17.88
C SER A 203 0.48 9.63 18.68
N GLU A 204 0.66 9.76 20.00
CA GLU A 204 -0.31 10.34 20.94
C GLU A 204 -0.81 11.74 20.53
N THR A 205 0.05 12.53 19.88
CA THR A 205 -0.28 13.87 19.39
C THR A 205 -1.19 13.88 18.16
N ASP A 206 -1.38 12.74 17.48
CA ASP A 206 -2.10 12.66 16.21
C ASP A 206 -3.59 12.38 16.40
N SER A 207 -4.29 13.26 17.13
CA SER A 207 -5.71 13.10 17.50
C SER A 207 -6.64 12.72 16.33
N GLU A 208 -6.44 13.34 15.16
CA GLU A 208 -7.21 13.04 13.95
C GLU A 208 -6.91 11.64 13.41
N LEU A 209 -5.64 11.22 13.38
CA LEU A 209 -5.24 9.87 12.95
C LEU A 209 -5.64 8.78 13.94
N ILE A 210 -5.78 9.11 15.23
CA ILE A 210 -6.31 8.19 16.23
C ILE A 210 -7.80 7.90 15.96
N SER A 211 -8.53 8.91 15.53
CA SER A 211 -9.99 8.82 15.32
C SER A 211 -10.36 8.28 13.94
N TYR A 212 -9.58 8.60 12.91
CA TYR A 212 -9.88 8.28 11.51
C TYR A 212 -10.12 6.78 11.24
N PRO A 213 -9.30 5.83 11.75
CA PRO A 213 -9.46 4.40 11.46
C PRO A 213 -10.83 3.82 11.85
N LYS A 214 -11.53 4.42 12.82
CA LYS A 214 -12.87 3.97 13.25
C LYS A 214 -13.90 4.04 12.11
N ASN A 215 -13.73 5.00 11.22
CA ASN A 215 -14.61 5.22 10.06
C ASN A 215 -14.02 4.66 8.76
N PHE A 216 -12.80 4.12 8.79
CA PHE A 216 -12.18 3.54 7.61
C PHE A 216 -12.83 2.19 7.27
N GLN A 217 -13.27 2.08 6.03
CA GLN A 217 -13.81 0.85 5.45
C GLN A 217 -13.23 0.71 4.06
N VAL A 218 -12.85 -0.51 3.68
CA VAL A 218 -12.38 -0.84 2.33
C VAL A 218 -13.56 -1.02 1.38
N GLU A 219 -13.39 -0.70 0.11
CA GLU A 219 -14.47 -0.73 -0.89
C GLU A 219 -15.09 -2.12 -1.04
N ASN A 220 -14.24 -3.14 -1.07
CA ASN A 220 -14.63 -4.54 -1.20
C ASN A 220 -15.30 -5.13 0.06
N LYS A 221 -15.31 -4.42 1.20
CA LYS A 221 -15.87 -4.90 2.48
C LYS A 221 -15.29 -6.25 2.93
N GLN A 222 -14.02 -6.53 2.62
CA GLN A 222 -13.40 -7.81 2.95
C GLN A 222 -13.45 -8.10 4.47
N GLY A 223 -13.62 -9.38 4.83
CA GLY A 223 -13.88 -9.81 6.19
C GLY A 223 -12.83 -9.36 7.22
N CYS A 224 -11.55 -9.37 6.86
CA CYS A 224 -10.48 -8.93 7.76
C CYS A 224 -10.62 -7.46 8.15
N TYR A 225 -11.00 -6.58 7.22
CA TYR A 225 -11.22 -5.16 7.50
C TYR A 225 -12.53 -4.91 8.24
N LYS A 226 -13.55 -5.74 8.04
CA LYS A 226 -14.77 -5.70 8.86
C LYS A 226 -14.45 -6.03 10.33
N ILE A 227 -13.69 -7.10 10.59
CA ILE A 227 -13.25 -7.47 11.94
C ILE A 227 -12.41 -6.35 12.56
N ILE A 228 -11.48 -5.75 11.80
CA ILE A 228 -10.68 -4.61 12.26
C ILE A 228 -11.59 -3.44 12.62
N ASN A 229 -12.56 -3.10 11.77
CA ASN A 229 -13.49 -2.00 12.03
C ASN A 229 -14.31 -2.25 13.31
N ASP A 230 -14.80 -3.48 13.51
CA ASP A 230 -15.51 -3.86 14.73
C ASP A 230 -14.62 -3.67 15.98
N ILE A 231 -13.35 -4.11 15.93
CA ILE A 231 -12.38 -3.92 17.02
C ILE A 231 -12.11 -2.44 17.28
N LEU A 232 -11.91 -1.64 16.23
CA LEU A 232 -11.61 -0.22 16.35
C LEU A 232 -12.75 0.59 16.97
N ASN A 233 -13.98 0.09 16.88
CA ASN A 233 -15.19 0.72 17.43
C ASN A 233 -15.60 0.20 18.83
N LEU A 234 -14.82 -0.69 19.46
CA LEU A 234 -15.01 -1.06 20.87
C LEU A 234 -14.44 0.03 21.80
N ASP A 235 -15.00 0.22 22.99
CA ASP A 235 -14.49 1.20 23.96
C ASP A 235 -13.64 0.49 25.04
N PHE A 236 -12.30 0.54 24.92
CA PHE A 236 -11.40 -0.08 25.91
C PHE A 236 -10.94 0.87 27.00
N SER A 237 -10.73 2.14 26.65
CA SER A 237 -10.26 3.15 27.59
C SER A 237 -10.94 4.48 27.32
N LYS A 238 -11.12 5.27 28.38
CA LYS A 238 -11.53 6.68 28.26
C LYS A 238 -10.44 7.56 27.68
N ASP A 239 -9.19 7.13 27.81
CA ASP A 239 -8.05 7.80 27.20
C ASP A 239 -7.88 7.32 25.75
N ASN A 240 -8.07 8.25 24.80
CA ASN A 240 -8.10 7.95 23.37
C ASN A 240 -6.80 7.31 22.87
N TRP A 241 -5.65 7.70 23.40
CA TRP A 241 -4.36 7.15 22.98
C TRP A 241 -4.15 5.74 23.50
N ASN A 242 -4.41 5.49 24.78
CA ASN A 242 -4.32 4.15 25.35
C ASN A 242 -5.32 3.18 24.70
N ASP A 243 -6.56 3.65 24.45
CA ASP A 243 -7.58 2.90 23.71
C ASP A 243 -7.05 2.46 22.32
N PHE A 244 -6.51 3.41 21.56
CA PHE A 244 -5.93 3.17 20.25
C PHE A 244 -4.72 2.22 20.28
N LYS A 245 -3.82 2.40 21.25
CA LYS A 245 -2.63 1.55 21.42
C LYS A 245 -3.01 0.10 21.72
N ILE A 246 -3.97 -0.12 22.61
CA ILE A 246 -4.49 -1.45 22.94
C ILE A 246 -5.11 -2.12 21.70
N LYS A 247 -5.92 -1.38 20.93
CA LYS A 247 -6.50 -1.86 19.66
C LYS A 247 -5.45 -2.32 18.66
N ILE A 248 -4.38 -1.56 18.48
CA ILE A 248 -3.28 -1.94 17.58
C ILE A 248 -2.59 -3.21 18.07
N GLN A 249 -2.30 -3.31 19.38
CA GLN A 249 -1.69 -4.50 19.96
C GLN A 249 -2.57 -5.74 19.73
N LEU A 250 -3.88 -5.59 19.94
CA LEU A 250 -4.86 -6.64 19.71
C LEU A 250 -4.94 -7.07 18.24
N ILE A 251 -5.09 -6.12 17.30
CA ILE A 251 -5.12 -6.41 15.85
C ILE A 251 -3.85 -7.16 15.43
N ASN A 252 -2.69 -6.69 15.89
CA ASN A 252 -1.41 -7.34 15.60
C ASN A 252 -1.36 -8.75 16.18
N PHE A 253 -1.85 -8.96 17.40
CA PHE A 253 -1.86 -10.25 18.08
C PHE A 253 -2.80 -11.25 17.42
N LEU A 254 -4.03 -10.86 17.11
CA LEU A 254 -5.01 -11.73 16.46
C LEU A 254 -4.51 -12.24 15.10
N ASP A 255 -3.72 -11.44 14.37
CA ASP A 255 -3.11 -11.83 13.10
C ASP A 255 -1.92 -12.81 13.25
N THR A 256 -1.63 -13.31 14.46
CA THR A 256 -0.52 -14.24 14.70
C THR A 256 -0.91 -15.72 14.73
N ALA A 257 -2.20 -16.06 14.77
CA ALA A 257 -2.62 -17.46 14.84
C ALA A 257 -2.16 -18.25 13.61
N ARG A 258 -1.27 -19.23 13.80
CA ARG A 258 -0.73 -20.14 12.77
C ARG A 258 -0.76 -21.57 13.28
N GLY A 259 -0.87 -22.56 12.37
CA GLY A 259 -0.91 -23.98 12.73
C GLY A 259 -2.24 -24.40 13.36
N ALA A 260 -2.38 -25.67 13.75
CA ALA A 260 -3.65 -26.22 14.27
C ALA A 260 -3.98 -25.76 15.70
N ASN A 261 -2.97 -25.63 16.56
CA ASN A 261 -3.07 -25.30 17.98
C ASN A 261 -2.18 -24.09 18.34
N PRO A 262 -2.44 -23.39 19.47
CA PRO A 262 -1.55 -22.35 19.98
C PRO A 262 -0.16 -22.91 20.23
N ASN A 263 0.87 -22.22 19.73
CA ASN A 263 2.25 -22.55 20.08
C ASN A 263 2.72 -21.75 21.30
N SER A 264 3.89 -22.08 21.84
CA SER A 264 4.47 -21.38 23.00
C SER A 264 4.64 -19.88 22.78
N SER A 265 5.05 -19.46 21.57
CA SER A 265 5.20 -18.04 21.24
C SER A 265 3.86 -17.29 21.27
N TRP A 266 2.78 -17.92 20.78
CA TRP A 266 1.43 -17.35 20.83
C TRP A 266 0.94 -17.26 22.28
N ASN A 267 1.12 -18.32 23.07
CA ASN A 267 0.72 -18.33 24.49
C ASN A 267 1.41 -17.24 25.30
N ASN A 268 2.72 -17.04 25.09
CA ASN A 268 3.47 -15.97 25.77
C ASN A 268 2.90 -14.58 25.41
N LYS A 269 2.62 -14.32 24.13
CA LYS A 269 2.00 -13.05 23.69
C LYS A 269 0.58 -12.88 24.24
N PHE A 270 -0.18 -13.96 24.37
CA PHE A 270 -1.51 -13.92 24.96
C PHE A 270 -1.44 -13.55 26.45
N GLN A 271 -0.48 -14.11 27.19
CA GLN A 271 -0.24 -13.76 28.59
C GLN A 271 0.14 -12.28 28.75
N GLU A 272 1.01 -11.77 27.88
CA GLU A 272 1.35 -10.33 27.84
C GLU A 272 0.12 -9.45 27.59
N LEU A 273 -0.75 -9.85 26.65
CA LEU A 273 -1.98 -9.12 26.35
C LEU A 273 -3.00 -9.19 27.50
N SER A 274 -3.13 -10.36 28.14
CA SER A 274 -4.06 -10.59 29.27
C SER A 274 -3.61 -9.89 30.56
N ALA A 275 -2.34 -9.49 30.65
CA ALA A 275 -1.86 -8.62 31.71
C ALA A 275 -2.29 -7.15 31.53
N ILE A 276 -2.67 -6.75 30.31
CA ILE A 276 -3.03 -5.37 29.95
C ILE A 276 -4.55 -5.23 29.83
N ILE A 277 -5.23 -6.23 29.26
CA ILE A 277 -6.67 -6.23 29.00
C ILE A 277 -7.34 -7.23 29.94
N ASP A 278 -8.37 -6.81 30.65
CA ASP A 278 -9.12 -7.70 31.55
C ASP A 278 -9.88 -8.79 30.78
N ASN A 279 -10.11 -9.94 31.44
CA ASN A 279 -10.73 -11.10 30.82
C ASN A 279 -12.14 -10.83 30.28
N LYS A 280 -12.93 -9.97 30.96
CA LYS A 280 -14.29 -9.66 30.51
C LYS A 280 -14.25 -8.89 29.18
N MET A 281 -13.33 -7.94 29.07
CA MET A 281 -13.11 -7.19 27.84
C MET A 281 -12.54 -8.07 26.72
N LEU A 282 -11.60 -8.97 27.03
CA LEU A 282 -11.11 -9.97 26.08
C LEU A 282 -12.24 -10.86 25.54
N LEU A 283 -13.15 -11.33 26.40
CA LEU A 283 -14.32 -12.09 25.96
C LEU A 283 -15.26 -11.27 25.07
N GLN A 284 -15.48 -9.99 25.38
CA GLN A 284 -16.27 -9.10 24.53
C GLN A 284 -15.66 -8.94 23.14
N ILE A 285 -14.34 -8.77 23.05
CA ILE A 285 -13.59 -8.74 21.79
C ILE A 285 -13.80 -10.04 21.03
N VAL A 286 -13.55 -11.17 21.68
CA VAL A 286 -13.63 -12.49 21.08
C VAL A 286 -15.02 -12.74 20.50
N HIS A 287 -16.07 -12.46 21.26
CA HIS A 287 -17.44 -12.58 20.77
C HIS A 287 -17.73 -11.63 19.60
N THR A 288 -17.13 -10.44 19.60
CA THR A 288 -17.25 -9.48 18.49
C THR A 288 -16.57 -10.00 17.23
N VAL A 289 -15.35 -10.53 17.34
CA VAL A 289 -14.60 -11.12 16.24
C VAL A 289 -15.36 -12.34 15.68
N LEU A 290 -15.82 -13.25 16.54
CA LEU A 290 -16.51 -14.49 16.15
C LEU A 290 -17.87 -14.26 15.48
N LYS A 291 -18.47 -13.07 15.55
CA LYS A 291 -19.67 -12.74 14.74
C LYS A 291 -19.38 -12.66 13.24
N ASN A 292 -18.10 -12.60 12.85
CA ASN A 292 -17.65 -12.46 11.46
C ASN A 292 -17.20 -13.79 10.84
N GLU A 293 -17.76 -14.92 11.28
CA GLU A 293 -17.47 -16.26 10.73
C GLU A 293 -17.67 -16.36 9.21
N ASN A 294 -18.64 -15.63 8.67
CA ASN A 294 -18.91 -15.52 7.24
C ASN A 294 -17.84 -14.70 6.46
N GLY A 295 -16.94 -14.00 7.16
CA GLY A 295 -15.87 -13.20 6.57
C GLY A 295 -14.63 -14.00 6.15
N LYS A 296 -14.62 -15.34 6.31
CA LYS A 296 -13.49 -16.22 5.94
C LYS A 296 -13.29 -16.38 4.43
N ILE A 297 -14.31 -16.07 3.64
CA ILE A 297 -14.32 -16.21 2.19
C ILE A 297 -14.75 -14.88 1.60
N TYR A 298 -13.97 -14.38 0.66
CA TYR A 298 -14.32 -13.23 -0.16
C TYR A 298 -14.84 -13.72 -1.51
N ALA A 299 -16.05 -13.29 -1.88
CA ALA A 299 -16.67 -13.62 -3.15
C ALA A 299 -16.57 -12.42 -4.10
N PHE A 300 -16.03 -12.66 -5.30
CA PHE A 300 -16.00 -11.67 -6.37
C PHE A 300 -17.32 -11.67 -7.14
N ASP A 301 -17.67 -10.54 -7.74
CA ASP A 301 -18.90 -10.38 -8.52
C ASP A 301 -19.01 -11.35 -9.71
N TYR A 302 -17.88 -11.80 -10.24
CA TYR A 302 -17.81 -12.79 -11.32
C TYR A 302 -17.85 -14.25 -10.83
N GLY A 303 -18.21 -14.48 -9.56
CA GLY A 303 -18.49 -15.81 -8.99
C GLY A 303 -17.29 -16.55 -8.40
N THR A 304 -16.07 -16.06 -8.59
CA THR A 304 -14.88 -16.64 -7.95
C THR A 304 -14.88 -16.36 -6.45
N GLN A 305 -14.35 -17.29 -5.65
CA GLN A 305 -14.23 -17.16 -4.20
C GLN A 305 -12.79 -17.36 -3.76
N TRP A 306 -12.24 -16.41 -3.01
CA TRP A 306 -10.91 -16.50 -2.43
C TRP A 306 -10.96 -16.52 -0.90
N SER A 307 -9.93 -17.11 -0.30
CA SER A 307 -9.79 -17.26 1.14
C SER A 307 -9.27 -15.99 1.79
N ASP A 308 -10.04 -15.36 2.68
CA ASP A 308 -9.50 -14.30 3.54
C ASP A 308 -8.69 -14.93 4.69
N ASP A 309 -7.42 -15.17 4.41
CA ASP A 309 -6.52 -15.79 5.37
C ASP A 309 -6.31 -14.93 6.61
N THR A 310 -6.42 -13.61 6.51
CA THR A 310 -6.29 -12.71 7.67
C THR A 310 -7.50 -12.82 8.58
N ALA A 311 -8.71 -12.82 8.02
CA ALA A 311 -9.94 -13.05 8.78
C ALA A 311 -9.94 -14.42 9.44
N LYS A 312 -9.51 -15.47 8.73
CA LYS A 312 -9.36 -16.82 9.30
C LYS A 312 -8.45 -16.84 10.52
N ARG A 313 -7.33 -16.10 10.48
CA ARG A 313 -6.40 -16.00 11.61
C ARG A 313 -7.01 -15.25 12.78
N PHE A 314 -7.72 -14.14 12.54
CA PHE A 314 -8.45 -13.43 13.58
C PHE A 314 -9.46 -14.32 14.29
N LEU A 315 -10.33 -14.99 13.51
CA LEU A 315 -11.36 -15.89 14.04
C LEU A 315 -10.76 -17.06 14.81
N LYS A 316 -9.67 -17.64 14.29
CA LYS A 316 -8.94 -18.69 14.98
C LYS A 316 -8.34 -18.23 16.30
N SER A 317 -7.67 -17.08 16.31
CA SER A 317 -7.10 -16.51 17.52
C SER A 317 -8.19 -16.22 18.55
N ALA A 318 -9.33 -15.69 18.11
CA ALA A 318 -10.47 -15.42 18.98
C ALA A 318 -11.04 -16.71 19.58
N GLN A 319 -11.18 -17.78 18.78
CA GLN A 319 -11.65 -19.08 19.27
C GLN A 319 -10.71 -19.65 20.35
N TRP A 320 -9.39 -19.61 20.14
CA TRP A 320 -8.43 -20.09 21.15
C TRP A 320 -8.49 -19.30 22.46
N ILE A 321 -8.70 -17.98 22.39
CA ILE A 321 -8.89 -17.16 23.60
C ILE A 321 -10.19 -17.57 24.30
N LYS A 322 -11.29 -17.76 23.55
CA LYS A 322 -12.57 -18.24 24.09
C LYS A 322 -12.39 -19.52 24.89
N ASP A 323 -11.77 -20.52 24.26
CA ASP A 323 -11.56 -21.85 24.87
C ASP A 323 -10.63 -21.82 26.09
N THR A 324 -9.85 -20.75 26.26
CA THR A 324 -8.95 -20.57 27.41
C THR A 324 -9.63 -19.83 28.57
N LEU A 325 -10.59 -18.95 28.27
CA LEU A 325 -11.21 -18.04 29.24
C LEU A 325 -12.62 -18.45 29.67
N GLU A 326 -13.33 -19.27 28.87
CA GLU A 326 -14.64 -19.87 29.19
C GLU A 326 -14.51 -21.33 29.64
#